data_AF-A0A2T1DU40-F1
#
_entry.id   AF-A0A2T1DU40-F1
#
_cell.length_a   1.000
_cell.length_b   1.000
_cell.length_c   1.000
_cell.angle_alpha   90.00
_cell.angle_beta   90.00
_cell.angle_gamma   90.00
#
_symmetry.space_group_name_H-M   'P 1'
#
loop_
_entity.id
_entity.type
_entity.pdbx_description
1 polymer ?
#
loop_
_entity_poly.entity_id
_entity_poly.type
_entity_poly.pdbx_seq_one_letter_code
_entity_poly.pdbx_strand_id
1 'polypeptide(L)'
;MNVRELIEALSQFDPETRVVVAGYEEGFNDITQVQAEQIRLNAYRDWFYGSHAKADDERVRQSLPDAPEVMAIALTGKNQTTEGLDSSDLMNSGLGWRQAVSDEA
;
A
#
# COMPACT_ATOMS: atom_id res chain seq x y z
N MET A 1 11.64 -1.23 7.47
CA MET A 1 12.85 -0.40 7.22
C MET A 1 12.83 0.79 8.17
N ASN A 2 13.98 1.24 8.66
CA ASN A 2 14.11 2.51 9.38
C ASN A 2 14.41 3.69 8.43
N VAL A 3 14.44 4.91 8.97
CA VAL A 3 14.67 6.15 8.20
C VAL A 3 15.98 6.12 7.41
N ARG A 4 17.07 5.64 8.02
CA ARG A 4 18.38 5.58 7.37
C ARG A 4 18.35 4.63 6.16
N GLU A 5 17.82 3.42 6.36
CA GLU A 5 17.69 2.42 5.29
C GLU A 5 16.81 2.92 4.15
N LEU A 6 15.73 3.63 4.47
CA LEU A 6 14.86 4.23 3.45
C LEU A 6 15.59 5.31 2.65
N ILE A 7 16.34 6.20 3.31
CA ILE A 7 17.13 7.24 2.63
C ILE A 7 18.19 6.60 1.73
N GLU A 8 18.92 5.60 2.23
CA GLU A 8 19.93 4.86 1.45
C GLU A 8 19.30 4.20 0.22
N ALA A 9 18.13 3.56 0.36
CA ALA A 9 17.41 2.97 -0.76
C ALA A 9 16.93 4.03 -1.77
N LEU A 10 16.33 5.13 -1.31
CA LEU A 10 15.83 6.19 -2.18
C LEU A 10 16.94 6.95 -2.90
N SER A 11 18.11 7.10 -2.27
CA SER A 11 19.26 7.80 -2.85
C SER A 11 19.85 7.13 -4.09
N GLN A 12 19.45 5.88 -4.38
CA GLN A 12 19.87 5.15 -5.58
C GLN A 12 19.07 5.53 -6.83
N PHE A 13 17.96 6.26 -6.67
CA PHE A 13 17.09 6.68 -7.77
C PHE A 13 17.30 8.16 -8.12
N ASP A 14 16.81 8.57 -9.30
CA ASP A 14 16.77 9.99 -9.67
C ASP A 14 15.89 10.75 -8.66
N PRO A 15 16.41 11.81 -8.00
CA PRO A 15 15.69 12.56 -6.96
C PRO A 15 14.42 13.25 -7.46
N GLU A 16 14.26 13.47 -8.77
CA GLU A 16 13.04 14.03 -9.37
C GLU A 16 11.99 12.95 -9.69
N THR A 17 12.30 11.67 -9.44
CA THR A 17 11.36 10.56 -9.64
C THR A 17 10.24 10.62 -8.60
N ARG A 18 8.99 10.48 -9.07
CA ARG A 18 7.82 10.39 -8.20
C ARG A 18 7.94 9.21 -7.24
N VAL A 19 7.57 9.42 -5.98
CA VAL A 19 7.39 8.36 -4.98
C VAL A 19 5.90 8.10 -4.75
N VAL A 20 5.49 6.83 -4.68
CA VAL A 20 4.12 6.41 -4.42
C VAL A 20 4.07 5.34 -3.33
N VAL A 21 2.95 5.23 -2.64
CA VAL A 21 2.67 4.14 -1.69
C VAL A 21 1.63 3.20 -2.28
N ALA A 22 1.74 1.91 -2.01
CA ALA A 22 0.63 0.99 -2.30
C ALA A 22 -0.58 1.36 -1.44
N GLY A 23 -1.77 1.45 -2.06
CA GLY A 23 -3.02 1.67 -1.32
C GLY A 23 -3.36 0.47 -0.44
N TYR A 24 -3.81 0.71 0.79
CA TYR A 24 -4.39 -0.30 1.68
C TYR A 24 -5.06 0.38 2.89
N GLU A 25 -6.29 -0.01 3.23
CA GLU A 25 -7.10 0.60 4.30
C GLU A 25 -6.67 0.15 5.72
N GLU A 26 -6.63 1.11 6.65
CA GLU A 26 -6.39 1.01 8.10
C GLU A 26 -5.13 0.25 8.60
N GLY A 27 -4.48 0.78 9.63
CA GLY A 27 -3.26 0.22 10.23
C GLY A 27 -1.95 0.67 9.56
N PHE A 28 -0.83 0.10 10.00
CA PHE A 28 0.52 0.43 9.52
C PHE A 28 1.35 -0.83 9.35
N ASN A 29 2.05 -0.95 8.23
CA ASN A 29 3.06 -1.98 7.99
C ASN A 29 4.43 -1.34 7.82
N ASP A 30 5.47 -2.09 8.18
CA ASP A 30 6.84 -1.72 7.83
C ASP A 30 7.03 -1.69 6.32
N ILE A 31 7.76 -0.69 5.82
CA ILE A 31 8.27 -0.72 4.45
C ILE A 31 9.25 -1.88 4.36
N THR A 32 8.99 -2.78 3.42
CA THR A 32 9.82 -3.96 3.11
C THR A 32 10.37 -3.92 1.69
N GLN A 33 9.82 -3.08 0.81
CA GLN A 33 10.33 -2.92 -0.55
C GLN A 33 10.29 -1.45 -1.02
N VAL A 34 11.32 -1.09 -1.78
CA VAL A 34 11.47 0.17 -2.51
C VAL A 34 11.87 -0.21 -3.93
N GLN A 35 10.99 0.00 -4.91
CA GLN A 35 11.25 -0.43 -6.29
C GLN A 35 10.70 0.55 -7.32
N ALA A 36 11.33 0.61 -8.49
CA ALA A 36 10.78 1.34 -9.62
C ALA A 36 9.64 0.55 -10.26
N GLU A 37 8.49 1.19 -10.43
CA GLU A 37 7.27 0.61 -10.99
C GLU A 37 6.72 1.55 -12.08
N GLN A 38 6.27 0.98 -13.19
CA GLN A 38 5.54 1.74 -14.20
C GLN A 38 4.06 1.80 -13.81
N ILE A 39 3.52 3.00 -13.70
CA ILE A 39 2.15 3.24 -13.25
C ILE A 39 1.36 4.09 -14.23
N ARG A 40 0.03 3.92 -14.27
CA ARG A 40 -0.92 4.81 -14.95
C ARG A 40 -1.51 5.80 -13.96
N LEU A 41 -1.40 7.09 -14.30
CA LEU A 41 -1.87 8.17 -13.45
C LEU A 41 -3.39 8.31 -13.49
N ASN A 42 -3.95 8.73 -12.35
CA ASN A 42 -5.38 9.07 -12.17
C ASN A 42 -6.34 7.96 -12.63
N ALA A 43 -5.97 6.70 -12.38
CA ALA A 43 -6.72 5.53 -12.85
C ALA A 43 -7.97 5.23 -12.03
N TYR A 44 -7.93 5.51 -10.72
CA TYR A 44 -9.04 5.24 -9.81
C TYR A 44 -9.46 6.52 -9.07
N ARG A 45 -10.77 6.62 -8.80
CA ARG A 45 -11.37 7.70 -8.01
C ARG A 45 -11.65 7.28 -6.57
N ASP A 46 -11.81 5.98 -6.35
CA ASP A 46 -12.09 5.43 -5.02
C ASP A 46 -10.80 5.31 -4.21
N TRP A 47 -10.85 5.80 -2.98
CA TRP A 47 -9.69 5.98 -2.10
C TRP A 47 -8.97 4.66 -1.77
N PHE A 48 -9.70 3.56 -1.69
CA PHE A 48 -9.19 2.25 -1.27
C PHE A 48 -8.32 1.56 -2.31
N TYR A 49 -8.42 1.95 -3.59
CA TYR A 49 -7.50 1.51 -4.64
C TYR A 49 -6.22 2.37 -4.70
N GLY A 50 -6.21 3.54 -4.05
CA GLY A 50 -5.26 4.62 -4.34
C GLY A 50 -5.53 5.30 -5.68
N SER A 51 -4.88 6.43 -5.97
CA SER A 51 -5.21 7.25 -7.16
C SER A 51 -4.61 6.74 -8.48
N HIS A 52 -3.75 5.72 -8.46
CA HIS A 52 -2.97 5.24 -9.60
C HIS A 52 -3.11 3.73 -9.74
N ALA A 53 -2.91 3.22 -10.95
CA ALA A 53 -2.90 1.79 -11.22
C ALA A 53 -1.53 1.34 -11.71
N LYS A 54 -1.25 0.05 -11.63
CA LYS A 54 -0.13 -0.52 -12.38
C LYS A 54 -0.34 -0.32 -13.87
N ALA A 55 0.73 -0.03 -14.59
CA ALA A 55 0.65 0.18 -16.03
C ALA A 55 0.21 -1.08 -16.79
N ASP A 56 0.38 -2.27 -16.22
CA ASP A 56 0.00 -3.57 -16.78
C ASP A 56 -1.38 -4.09 -16.35
N ASP A 57 -2.16 -3.35 -15.56
CA ASP A 57 -3.56 -3.72 -15.28
C ASP A 57 -4.39 -3.58 -16.56
N GLU A 58 -4.75 -4.72 -17.15
CA GLU A 58 -5.48 -4.79 -18.42
C GLU A 58 -6.86 -4.12 -18.36
N ARG A 59 -7.56 -4.17 -17.22
CA ARG A 59 -8.86 -3.50 -17.07
C ARG A 59 -8.69 -1.99 -17.15
N VAL A 60 -7.62 -1.47 -16.56
CA VAL A 60 -7.28 -0.05 -16.61
C VAL A 60 -6.82 0.35 -18.00
N ARG A 61 -6.00 -0.46 -18.68
CA ARG A 61 -5.59 -0.21 -20.07
C ARG A 61 -6.78 -0.08 -21.01
N GLN A 62 -7.78 -0.95 -20.87
CA GLN A 62 -8.98 -0.93 -21.71
C GLN A 62 -9.89 0.26 -21.37
N SER A 63 -10.04 0.58 -20.09
CA SER A 63 -10.96 1.64 -19.63
C SER A 63 -10.38 3.04 -19.79
N LEU A 64 -9.05 3.18 -19.70
CA LEU A 64 -8.31 4.44 -19.72
C LEU A 64 -7.04 4.31 -20.60
N PRO A 65 -7.20 4.11 -21.93
CA PRO A 65 -6.07 3.88 -22.83
C PRO A 65 -5.10 5.06 -22.88
N ASP A 66 -5.62 6.29 -22.77
CA ASP A 66 -4.86 7.54 -22.86
C ASP A 66 -4.30 8.03 -21.52
N ALA A 67 -4.50 7.27 -20.43
CA ALA A 67 -3.96 7.65 -19.12
C ALA A 67 -2.41 7.71 -19.18
N PRO A 68 -1.77 8.79 -18.70
CA PRO A 68 -0.33 8.91 -18.72
C PRO A 68 0.35 7.78 -17.96
N GLU A 69 1.35 7.17 -18.58
CA GLU A 69 2.25 6.22 -17.94
C GLU A 69 3.54 6.91 -17.50
N VAL A 70 3.98 6.63 -16.28
CA VAL A 70 5.23 7.16 -15.73
C VAL A 70 5.95 6.11 -14.90
N MET A 71 7.26 6.25 -14.78
CA MET A 71 8.01 5.56 -13.74
C MET A 71 7.82 6.25 -12.40
N ALA A 72 7.66 5.45 -11.34
CA ALA A 72 7.60 5.90 -9.97
C ALA A 72 8.33 4.93 -9.04
N ILE A 73 8.79 5.41 -7.89
CA ILE A 73 9.33 4.57 -6.83
C ILE A 73 8.17 4.18 -5.91
N ALA A 74 7.81 2.90 -5.93
CA ALA A 74 6.77 2.34 -5.08
C ALA A 74 7.36 1.89 -3.74
N LEU A 75 6.75 2.36 -2.65
CA LEU A 75 6.99 1.91 -1.29
C LEU A 75 5.90 0.90 -0.90
N THR A 76 6.30 -0.32 -0.54
CA THR A 76 5.35 -1.37 -0.13
C THR A 76 5.78 -2.02 1.18
N GLY A 77 4.78 -2.50 1.92
CA GLY A 77 4.94 -3.24 3.16
C GLY A 77 4.14 -4.53 3.12
N LYS A 78 4.60 -5.55 3.85
CA LYS A 78 3.83 -6.78 4.07
C LYS A 78 3.30 -6.77 5.49
N ASN A 79 2.09 -7.29 5.68
CA ASN A 79 1.57 -7.53 7.01
C ASN A 79 2.40 -8.64 7.68
N GLN A 80 3.09 -8.29 8.77
CA GLN A 80 3.93 -9.22 9.52
C GLN A 80 3.14 -9.98 10.60
N THR A 81 1.87 -9.64 10.86
CA THR A 81 1.09 -10.26 11.96
C THR A 81 0.75 -11.74 11.74
N THR A 82 1.05 -12.33 10.58
CA THR A 82 0.87 -13.76 10.35
C THR A 82 2.07 -14.62 10.76
N GLU A 83 3.23 -14.02 11.05
CA GLU A 83 4.36 -14.76 11.64
C GLU A 83 4.26 -14.72 13.17
N GLY A 84 3.44 -15.62 13.73
CA GLY A 84 3.52 -15.97 15.15
C GLY A 84 2.30 -15.66 16.02
N LEU A 85 1.19 -15.18 15.46
CA LEU A 85 -0.11 -15.17 16.15
C LEU A 85 -1.08 -16.01 15.33
N ASP A 86 -1.39 -17.21 15.82
CA ASP A 86 -2.48 -17.98 15.25
C ASP A 86 -3.78 -17.20 15.50
N SER A 87 -4.72 -17.25 14.55
CA SER A 87 -6.05 -16.65 14.73
C SER A 87 -6.75 -17.18 15.99
N SER A 88 -6.37 -18.38 16.43
CA SER A 88 -6.78 -18.97 17.71
C SER A 88 -6.25 -18.22 18.95
N ASP A 89 -5.06 -17.60 18.89
CA ASP A 89 -4.46 -16.85 20.00
C ASP A 89 -5.21 -15.53 20.26
N LEU A 90 -5.66 -14.87 19.19
CA LEU A 90 -6.48 -13.65 19.28
C LEU A 90 -7.89 -13.95 19.81
N MET A 91 -8.48 -15.07 19.40
CA MET A 91 -9.79 -15.53 19.90
C MET A 91 -9.77 -15.91 21.39
N ASN A 92 -8.64 -16.40 21.90
CA ASN A 92 -8.50 -16.83 23.29
C ASN A 92 -8.10 -15.68 24.25
N SER A 93 -7.71 -14.52 23.72
CA SER A 93 -7.31 -13.34 24.50
C SER A 93 -8.48 -12.51 25.08
N GLY A 94 -9.74 -12.89 24.79
CA GLY A 94 -10.92 -12.17 25.27
C GLY A 94 -11.16 -10.81 24.60
N LEU A 95 -10.30 -10.38 23.68
CA LEU A 95 -10.42 -9.13 22.90
C LEU A 95 -11.23 -9.32 21.60
N GLY A 96 -12.23 -10.19 21.61
CA GLY A 96 -13.10 -10.42 20.47
C GLY A 96 -14.15 -9.31 20.32
N TRP A 97 -14.03 -8.49 19.27
CA TRP A 97 -15.05 -7.73 18.50
C TRP A 97 -16.40 -7.31 19.14
N ARG A 98 -16.50 -7.11 20.46
CA ARG A 98 -17.77 -6.81 21.16
C ARG A 98 -17.87 -5.41 21.76
N GLN A 99 -16.97 -4.49 21.46
CA GLN A 99 -16.99 -3.16 22.09
C GLN A 99 -16.82 -1.98 21.14
N ALA A 100 -17.17 -2.14 19.86
CA ALA A 100 -17.19 -1.04 18.90
C ALA A 100 -18.61 -0.68 18.38
N VAL A 101 -19.68 -1.26 18.93
CA VAL A 101 -21.05 -0.95 18.51
C VAL A 101 -22.00 -0.97 19.71
N SER A 102 -21.87 -0.01 20.64
CA SER A 102 -22.92 0.43 21.57
C SER A 102 -22.43 1.63 22.35
N ASP A 103 -22.41 2.80 21.71
CA ASP A 103 -22.50 4.11 22.38
C ASP A 103 -23.01 5.13 21.36
N GLU A 104 -24.22 4.90 20.86
CA GLU A 104 -25.08 5.92 20.25
C GLU A 104 -26.54 5.46 20.39
N ALA A 105 -27.14 5.74 21.55
CA ALA A 105 -28.58 5.81 21.79
C ALA A 105 -28.85 6.70 23.00
#